data_AF-A0A7X5QWH2-F1
#
_entry.id   AF-A0A7X5QWH2-F1
#
_cell.length_a   1.000
_cell.length_b   1.000
_cell.length_c   1.000
_cell.angle_alpha   90.00
_cell.angle_beta   90.00
_cell.angle_gamma   90.00
#
_symmetry.space_group_name_H-M   'P 1'
#
loop_
_entity.id
_entity.type
_entity.pdbx_description
1 polymer ?
#
loop_
_entity_poly.entity_id
_entity_poly.type
_entity_poly.pdbx_seq_one_letter_code
_entity_poly.pdbx_strand_id
1 'polypeptide(L)' 'MKISLTDREADIKRVLWDHGPSLVTDVRERLSDKLAYTNVLTVLRTLQAKWLAERSAKEKS' A
#
# COMPACT_ATOMS: atom_id res chain seq x y z
N MET A 1 13.15 -2.31 12.43
CA MET A 1 12.03 -3.28 12.26
C MET A 1 11.90 -3.61 10.78
N LYS A 2 11.92 -4.89 10.40
CA LYS A 2 11.69 -5.30 9.00
C LYS A 2 10.17 -5.35 8.79
N ILE A 3 9.62 -4.37 8.09
CA ILE A 3 8.18 -4.36 7.77
C ILE A 3 7.96 -5.45 6.72
N SER A 4 7.41 -6.59 7.14
CA SER A 4 6.96 -7.63 6.21
C SER A 4 5.69 -7.14 5.52
N LEU A 5 5.77 -7.04 4.20
CA LEU A 5 4.64 -6.77 3.34
C LEU A 5 4.06 -8.12 2.92
N THR A 6 2.74 -8.23 2.94
CA THR A 6 2.03 -9.31 2.24
C THR A 6 2.17 -9.13 0.73
N ASP A 7 1.98 -10.20 -0.06
CA ASP A 7 2.06 -10.12 -1.53
C ASP A 7 1.13 -9.01 -2.08
N ARG A 8 -0.06 -8.86 -1.48
CA ARG A 8 -1.03 -7.81 -1.80
C ARG A 8 -0.49 -6.40 -1.58
N GLU A 9 0.16 -6.20 -0.45
CA GLU A 9 0.75 -4.92 -0.08
C GLU A 9 1.91 -4.59 -1.02
N ALA A 10 2.71 -5.60 -1.40
CA ALA A 10 3.81 -5.45 -2.35
C ALA A 10 3.31 -5.06 -3.75
N ASP A 11 2.24 -5.69 -4.24
CA ASP A 11 1.63 -5.36 -5.54
C ASP A 11 1.13 -3.91 -5.57
N ILE A 12 0.41 -3.48 -4.53
CA ILE A 12 -0.07 -2.09 -4.43
C ILE A 12 1.10 -1.12 -4.38
N LYS A 13 2.15 -1.44 -3.61
CA LYS A 13 3.36 -0.61 -3.52
C LYS A 13 4.03 -0.48 -4.88
N ARG A 14 4.08 -1.57 -5.66
CA ARG A 14 4.66 -1.60 -6.99
C ARG A 14 3.88 -0.73 -7.97
N VAL A 15 2.55 -0.84 -8.00
CA VAL A 15 1.69 0.02 -8.84
C VAL A 15 1.91 1.50 -8.51
N LEU A 16 1.98 1.85 -7.21
CA LEU A 16 2.23 3.22 -6.78
C LEU A 16 3.65 3.70 -7.11
N TRP A 17 4.64 2.81 -7.16
CA TRP A 17 6.01 3.15 -7.57
C TRP A 17 6.11 3.39 -9.08
N ASP A 18 5.44 2.56 -9.88
CA ASP A 18 5.51 2.61 -11.33
C ASP A 18 4.68 3.77 -11.90
N HIS A 19 3.54 4.10 -11.27
CA HIS A 19 2.60 5.11 -11.78
C HIS A 19 2.49 6.38 -10.91
N GLY A 20 3.06 6.39 -9.71
CA GLY A 20 2.92 7.49 -8.77
C GLY A 20 1.58 7.51 -8.02
N PRO A 21 1.24 8.63 -7.36
CA PRO A 21 0.02 8.77 -6.57
C PRO A 21 -1.22 8.54 -7.44
N SER A 22 -1.94 7.45 -7.19
CA SER A 22 -3.09 7.03 -7.98
C SER A 22 -4.31 6.81 -7.09
N LEU A 23 -5.51 6.91 -7.65
CA LEU A 23 -6.76 6.62 -6.92
C LEU A 23 -6.89 5.13 -6.63
N VAL A 24 -7.72 4.78 -5.64
CA VAL A 24 -8.01 3.38 -5.29
C VAL A 24 -8.57 2.59 -6.48
N THR A 25 -9.39 3.24 -7.32
CA THR A 25 -9.94 2.68 -8.54
C THR A 25 -8.86 2.38 -9.57
N ASP A 26 -7.93 3.31 -9.79
CA ASP A 26 -6.79 3.17 -10.69
C ASP A 26 -5.87 2.03 -10.28
N VAL A 27 -5.58 1.93 -8.97
CA VAL A 27 -4.78 0.85 -8.42
C VAL A 27 -5.51 -0.48 -8.61
N ARG A 28 -6.82 -0.53 -8.34
CA ARG A 28 -7.62 -1.76 -8.52
C ARG A 28 -7.62 -2.26 -9.96
N GLU A 29 -7.72 -1.37 -10.94
CA GLU A 29 -7.69 -1.76 -12.36
C GLU A 29 -6.34 -2.28 -12.82
N ARG A 30 -5.26 -1.83 -12.18
CA ARG A 30 -3.88 -2.23 -12.48
C ARG A 30 -3.43 -3.48 -11.72
N LEU A 31 -4.15 -3.86 -10.66
CA LEU A 31 -3.93 -5.11 -9.96
C LEU A 31 -4.43 -6.28 -10.82
N SER A 32 -3.57 -7.28 -11.04
CA SER A 32 -3.90 -8.47 -11.82
C SER A 32 -5.09 -9.27 -11.28
N ASP A 33 -5.44 -9.08 -10.02
CA ASP A 33 -6.46 -9.86 -9.34
C ASP A 33 -7.64 -8.96 -8.92
N LYS A 34 -8.86 -9.37 -9.28
CA LYS A 34 -10.11 -8.60 -9.15
C LYS A 34 -10.54 -8.55 -7.69
N LEU A 35 -9.91 -7.67 -6.90
CA LEU A 35 -10.34 -7.39 -5.55
C LEU A 35 -11.60 -6.53 -5.49
N ALA A 36 -12.39 -6.76 -4.45
CA ALA A 36 -13.35 -5.79 -3.97
C ALA A 36 -12.65 -4.47 -3.58
N TYR A 37 -13.31 -3.35 -3.87
CA TYR A 37 -12.84 -2.01 -3.54
C TYR A 37 -12.46 -1.87 -2.05
N THR A 38 -13.27 -2.44 -1.17
CA THR A 38 -13.08 -2.40 0.29
C THR A 38 -11.82 -3.13 0.74
N ASN A 39 -11.42 -4.21 0.05
CA ASN A 39 -10.17 -4.90 0.33
C ASN A 39 -8.96 -4.05 -0.07
N VAL A 40 -8.97 -3.46 -1.27
CA VAL A 40 -7.90 -2.54 -1.71
C VAL A 40 -7.77 -1.37 -0.73
N LEU A 41 -8.90 -0.79 -0.31
CA LEU A 41 -8.93 0.30 0.66
C LEU A 41 -8.34 -0.11 2.02
N THR A 42 -8.72 -1.28 2.53
CA THR A 42 -8.22 -1.78 3.83
C THR A 42 -6.72 -2.06 3.79
N VAL A 43 -6.24 -2.64 2.69
CA VAL A 43 -4.81 -2.89 2.49
C VAL A 43 -4.03 -1.58 2.40
N LEU A 44 -4.51 -0.61 1.61
CA LEU A 44 -3.91 0.73 1.53
C LEU A 44 -3.84 1.42 2.91
N ARG A 45 -4.91 1.33 3.69
CA ARG A 45 -4.96 1.93 5.04
C ARG A 45 -3.95 1.29 5.99
N THR A 46 -3.82 -0.03 5.92
CA THR A 46 -2.84 -0.79 6.70
C THR A 46 -1.41 -0.44 6.29
N LEU A 47 -1.15 -0.36 4.99
CA LEU A 47 0.15 0.04 4.44
C LEU A 47 0.54 1.45 4.87
N GLN A 48 -0.41 2.40 4.81
CA GLN A 48 -0.21 3.77 5.25
C GLN A 48 0.09 3.86 6.74
N ALA A 49 -0.63 3.10 7.59
CA ALA A 49 -0.35 3.04 9.02
C ALA A 49 1.05 2.50 9.31
N LYS A 50 1.49 1.46 8.58
CA LYS A 50 2.86 0.91 8.67
C LYS A 50 3.90 1.97 8.30
N TRP A 51 3.69 2.73 7.23
CA TRP A 51 4.61 3.81 6.82
C TRP A 51 4.64 4.98 7.81
N LEU A 52 3.49 5.37 8.36
CA LEU A 52 3.44 6.40 9.40
C LEU A 52 4.21 5.95 10.64
N ALA A 53 4.03 4.69 11.08
CA ALA A 53 4.80 4.14 12.19
C ALA A 53 6.31 4.12 11.91
N GLU A 54 6.73 3.80 10.68
CA GLU A 54 8.13 3.86 10.26
C GLU A 54 8.67 5.30 10.30
N ARG A 55 7.92 6.26 9.74
CA ARG A 55 8.32 7.68 9.72
C ARG A 55 8.41 8.25 11.14
N SER A 56 7.43 7.96 11.99
CA SER A 56 7.44 8.38 13.39
C SER A 56 8.58 7.76 14.18
N ALA A 57 9.01 6.54 13.85
CA ALA A 57 10.21 5.93 14.44
C ALA A 57 11.51 6.60 13.95
N LYS A 58 11.53 7.05 12.69
CA LYS A 58 12.68 7.75 12.10
C LYS A 58 12.84 9.19 12.59
N GLU A 59 11.74 9.85 12.96
CA GLU A 59 11.73 11.22 13.50
C GLU A 59 12.14 11.30 14.98
N LYS A 60 12.17 10.17 15.69
CA LYS A 60 12.64 10.08 17.08
C LYS A 60 14.08 9.54 17.23
N SER A 61 14.84 9.39 16.13
CA SER A 61 16.19 8.82 16.14
C SER A 61 17.28 9.83 15.81
#